data_AF-A0A0Q0EIZ1-F1
#
_entry.id   AF-A0A0Q0EIZ1-F1
#
_cell.length_a   1.000
_cell.length_b   1.000
_cell.length_c   1.000
_cell.angle_alpha   90.00
_cell.angle_beta   90.00
_cell.angle_gamma   90.00
#
_symmetry.space_group_name_H-M   'P 1'
#
loop_
_entity.id
_entity.type
_entity.pdbx_description
1 polymer ?
#
loop_
_entity_poly.entity_id
_entity_poly.type
_entity_poly.pdbx_seq_one_letter_code
_entity_poly.pdbx_strand_id
1 'polypeptide(L)' 'MSEIRFYPLPDACRPLLGKFYREHQSSMRAASKGQAWVAKQAEIIGALCLTPVAEGHWLTGLFVAPPPCAGRQWREA' A
#
# COMPACT_ATOMS: atom_id res chain seq x y z
N MET A 1 -17.21 4.31 -11.54
CA MET A 1 -16.42 3.98 -10.35
C MET A 1 -15.51 2.83 -10.73
N SER A 2 -14.19 3.05 -10.75
CA SER A 2 -13.25 1.99 -11.12
C SER A 2 -13.22 0.91 -10.04
N GLU A 3 -13.22 -0.35 -10.44
CA GLU A 3 -13.18 -1.48 -9.52
C GLU A 3 -11.86 -1.50 -8.73
N ILE A 4 -11.95 -1.66 -7.40
CA ILE A 4 -10.78 -1.87 -6.54
C ILE A 4 -10.45 -3.35 -6.54
N ARG A 5 -9.21 -3.67 -6.91
CA ARG A 5 -8.69 -5.03 -6.89
C ARG A 5 -7.61 -5.16 -5.84
N PHE A 6 -7.65 -6.28 -5.12
CA PHE A 6 -6.69 -6.59 -4.07
C PHE A 6 -5.75 -7.68 -4.55
N TYR A 7 -4.45 -7.45 -4.37
CA TYR A 7 -3.42 -8.39 -4.81
C TYR A 7 -2.43 -8.65 -3.69
N PRO A 8 -2.02 -9.92 -3.47
CA PRO A 8 -0.85 -10.20 -2.65
C PRO A 8 0.38 -9.64 -3.37
N LEU A 9 1.26 -8.99 -2.62
CA LEU A 9 2.48 -8.39 -3.12
C LEU A 9 3.66 -9.32 -2.81
N PRO A 10 4.33 -9.89 -3.82
CA PRO A 10 5.52 -10.70 -3.61
C PRO A 10 6.64 -9.90 -2.92
N ASP A 11 7.52 -10.59 -2.21
CA ASP A 11 8.64 -9.96 -1.50
C ASP A 11 9.53 -9.11 -2.43
N ALA A 12 9.75 -9.57 -3.66
CA ALA A 12 10.48 -8.83 -4.68
C ALA A 12 9.87 -7.46 -5.02
N CYS A 13 8.56 -7.31 -4.83
CA CYS A 13 7.81 -6.09 -5.11
C CYS A 13 7.65 -5.19 -3.87
N ARG A 14 8.12 -5.59 -2.68
CA ARG A 14 8.07 -4.75 -1.46
C ARG A 14 8.64 -3.33 -1.62
N PRO A 15 9.68 -3.07 -2.43
CA PRO A 15 10.15 -1.70 -2.66
C PRO A 15 9.07 -0.76 -3.20
N LEU A 16 8.04 -1.28 -3.88
CA LEU A 16 6.90 -0.49 -4.35
C LEU A 16 6.08 0.10 -3.19
N LEU A 17 5.95 -0.61 -2.07
CA LEU A 17 5.30 -0.06 -0.87
C LEU A 17 6.12 1.06 -0.25
N GLY A 18 7.44 0.90 -0.23
CA GLY A 18 8.34 1.96 0.22
C GLY A 18 8.21 3.24 -0.62
N LYS A 19 8.08 3.09 -1.95
CA LYS A 19 7.79 4.20 -2.87
C LYS A 19 6.43 4.83 -2.55
N PHE A 20 5.37 4.04 -2.48
CA PHE A 20 4.01 4.48 -2.17
C PHE A 20 3.93 5.25 -0.84
N TYR A 21 4.52 4.73 0.25
CA TYR A 21 4.52 5.43 1.54
C TYR A 21 5.24 6.78 1.46
N ARG A 22 6.37 6.86 0.74
CA ARG A 22 7.11 8.12 0.55
C ARG A 22 6.33 9.13 -0.28
N GLU A 23 5.67 8.69 -1.35
CA GLU A 23 4.82 9.55 -2.20
C GLU A 23 3.68 10.20 -1.41
N HIS A 24 3.17 9.49 -0.41
CA HIS A 24 2.14 10.01 0.50
C HIS A 24 2.68 10.59 1.82
N GLN A 25 3.99 10.80 1.93
CA GLN A 25 4.66 11.34 3.13
C GLN A 25 4.32 10.56 4.42
N SER A 26 4.01 9.27 4.29
CA SER A 26 3.73 8.39 5.41
C SER A 26 5.02 8.01 6.13
N SER A 27 5.00 8.04 7.47
CA SER A 27 6.10 7.53 8.30
C SER A 27 6.16 5.99 8.33
N MET A 28 5.16 5.32 7.74
CA MET A 28 5.13 3.87 7.61
C MET A 28 6.29 3.35 6.77
N ARG A 29 6.74 2.15 7.13
CA ARG A 29 7.74 1.40 6.36
C ARG A 29 7.12 0.11 5.90
N ALA A 30 7.52 -0.34 4.70
CA ALA A 30 7.22 -1.69 4.26
C ALA A 30 7.79 -2.65 5.31
N ALA A 31 6.93 -3.47 5.91
CA ALA A 31 7.40 -4.49 6.85
C ALA A 31 8.46 -5.35 6.15
N SER A 32 9.45 -5.85 6.87
CA SER A 32 10.49 -6.71 6.29
C SER A 32 10.04 -8.17 6.19
N LYS A 33 8.99 -8.54 6.92
CA LYS A 33 8.44 -9.89 7.05
C LYS A 33 6.90 -9.83 6.96
N GLY A 34 6.24 -10.98 6.87
CA GLY A 34 4.79 -11.08 6.76
C GLY A 34 4.26 -10.95 5.32
N GLN A 35 2.96 -11.12 5.11
CA GLN A 35 2.34 -10.96 3.80
C GLN A 35 2.00 -9.49 3.56
N ALA A 36 2.31 -8.99 2.37
CA ALA A 36 1.89 -7.67 1.92
C ALA A 36 0.77 -7.80 0.90
N TRP A 37 -0.17 -6.86 0.92
CA TRP A 37 -1.28 -6.75 0.00
C TRP A 37 -1.42 -5.31 -0.47
N VAL A 38 -1.84 -5.14 -1.71
CA VAL A 38 -2.10 -3.81 -2.30
C VAL A 38 -3.54 -3.73 -2.78
N ALA A 39 -4.16 -2.58 -2.53
CA ALA A 39 -5.42 -2.19 -3.12
C ALA A 39 -5.11 -1.30 -4.34
N LYS A 40 -5.56 -1.71 -5.52
CA LYS A 40 -5.26 -1.04 -6.78
C LYS A 40 -6.53 -0.78 -7.58
N GLN A 41 -6.63 0.42 -8.14
CA GLN A 41 -7.54 0.75 -9.24
C GLN A 41 -6.71 1.00 -10.52
N ALA A 42 -6.63 2.25 -10.99
CA ALA A 42 -5.62 2.67 -11.97
C ALA A 42 -4.22 2.61 -11.34
N GLU A 43 -4.08 3.19 -10.16
CA GLU A 43 -2.87 3.24 -9.33
C GLU A 43 -3.06 2.49 -8.00
N ILE A 44 -1.97 2.33 -7.25
CA ILE A 44 -2.03 1.79 -5.89
C ILE A 44 -2.67 2.87 -5.01
N ILE A 45 -3.78 2.53 -4.38
CA ILE A 45 -4.54 3.43 -3.49
C ILE A 45 -4.46 2.98 -2.03
N GLY A 46 -3.88 1.82 -1.75
CA GLY A 46 -3.74 1.32 -0.40
C GLY A 46 -2.77 0.15 -0.30
N ALA A 47 -2.22 -0.01 0.89
CA ALA A 47 -1.29 -1.07 1.23
C ALA A 47 -1.62 -1.65 2.61
N LEU A 48 -1.52 -2.97 2.71
CA LEU A 48 -1.85 -3.76 3.87
C LEU A 48 -0.69 -4.72 4.18
N CYS A 49 -0.29 -4.84 5.44
CA CYS A 49 0.71 -5.80 5.91
C CYS A 49 0.09 -6.70 6.98
N LEU A 50 0.25 -8.00 6.80
CA LEU A 50 -0.24 -9.06 7.65
C LEU A 50 0.93 -9.88 8.18
N THR A 51 0.95 -10.19 9.48
CA THR A 51 1.93 -11.13 10.05
C THR A 51 1.21 -12.43 10.39
N PRO A 52 1.64 -13.58 9.86
CA PRO A 52 1.01 -14.86 10.18
C PRO A 52 1.20 -15.20 11.67
N VAL A 53 0.15 -15.71 12.30
CA VAL A 53 0.15 -16.23 13.68
C VAL A 53 -0.41 -17.65 13.69
N ALA A 54 -0.31 -18.34 14.84
CA ALA A 54 -0.74 -19.73 14.96
C ALA A 54 -2.17 -19.98 14.45
N GLU A 55 -3.09 -19.04 14.70
CA GLU A 55 -4.46 -19.06 14.19
C GLU A 55 -4.79 -17.74 13.50
N GLY A 56 -4.37 -17.62 12.23
CA GLY A 56 -4.74 -16.50 11.37
C GLY A 56 -3.62 -15.48 11.16
N HIS A 57 -4.00 -14.20 11.08
CA HIS A 57 -3.10 -13.13 10.70
C HIS A 57 -3.34 -11.86 11.53
N TRP A 58 -2.26 -11.22 11.97
CA TRP A 58 -2.33 -9.90 12.58
C TRP A 58 -2.21 -8.81 11.53
N LEU A 59 -3.07 -7.80 11.64
CA LEU A 59 -2.96 -6.55 10.91
C LEU A 59 -1.85 -5.69 11.51
N THR A 60 -0.66 -5.71 10.90
CA THR A 60 0.50 -4.97 11.43
C THR A 60 0.73 -3.63 10.72
N GLY A 61 0.06 -3.38 9.60
CA GLY A 61 0.10 -2.09 8.94
C GLY A 61 -1.03 -1.94 7.93
N LEU A 62 -1.68 -0.79 7.93
CA LEU A 62 -2.68 -0.40 6.95
C LEU A 62 -2.48 1.06 6.59
N PHE A 63 -2.37 1.33 5.29
CA PHE A 63 -2.36 2.69 4.78
C PHE A 63 -3.29 2.77 3.58
N VAL A 64 -4.14 3.78 3.58
CA VAL A 64 -5.00 4.09 2.42
C VAL A 64 -4.63 5.51 2.01
N ALA A 65 -4.25 5.66 0.75
CA ALA A 65 -3.97 6.97 0.19
C ALA A 65 -5.24 7.82 0.29
N PRO A 66 -5.13 9.08 0.73
CA PRO A 66 -6.27 9.98 0.67
C PRO A 66 -6.71 10.10 -0.80
N PRO A 67 -8.03 10.21 -1.06
CA PRO A 67 -8.50 10.45 -2.42
C PRO A 67 -7.79 11.68 -2.99
N PRO A 68 -7.48 11.71 -4.29
CA PRO A 68 -6.84 12.86 -4.89
C PRO A 68 -7.66 14.11 -4.58
N CYS A 69 -7.07 15.03 -3.82
CA CYS A 69 -7.67 16.33 -3.61
C CYS A 69 -7.86 16.96 -4.99
N ALA A 70 -9.06 17.47 -5.30
CA ALA A 70 -9.45 17.97 -6.62
C ALA A 70 -8.60 19.13 -7.20
N GLY A 71 -7.46 19.46 -6.58
CA GLY A 71 -6.51 20.49 -7.02
C GLY A 71 -5.03 20.07 -7.02
N ARG A 72 -4.66 18.80 -6.79
CA ARG A 72 -3.27 18.35 -6.96
C ARG A 72 -3.01 17.83 -8.36
N GLN A 73 -2.93 18.77 -9.31
CA GLN A 73 -2.30 18.53 -10.61
C GLN A 73 -0.79 18.53 -10.37
N TRP A 74 -0.20 17.35 -10.19
CA TRP A 74 1.24 17.18 -10.05
C TRP A 74 1.93 17.67 -11.33
N ARG A 75 2.80 18.68 -11.22
CA ARG A 75 3.78 19.04 -12.25
C ARG A 75 4.99 18.13 -12.10
N GLU A 76 5.35 17.46 -13.19
CA GLU A 76 6.62 16.75 -13.37
C GLU A 76 7.79 17.73 -13.16
N ALA A 77 8.80 17.30 -12.42
CA ALA A 77 10.13 17.91 -12.33
C ALA A 77 11.15 16.83 -12.67
#